data_AF-K4QWJ8-F1
#
_entry.id   AF-K4QWJ8-F1
#
_cell.length_a   1.000
_cell.length_b   1.000
_cell.length_c   1.000
_cell.angle_alpha   90.00
_cell.angle_beta   90.00
_cell.angle_gamma   90.00
#
_symmetry.space_group_name_H-M   'P 1'
#
loop_
_entity.id
_entity.type
_entity.pdbx_description
1 polymer ?
#
loop_
_entity_poly.entity_id
_entity_poly.type
_entity_poly.pdbx_seq_one_letter_code
_entity_poly.pdbx_strand_id
1 'polypeptide(L)'
;MSQTAALRLRQAIARTQDATRERIPIGRGPEQADDRLGTFATDGALGFDPFPFLQAIHDAGSRAVVIGQVAGIMHGSAELTGDLDLLWDGTPDEAQALRDALTLCGCTELPDLDSSQVGYRVTGAGGDLCTSALPWGAMDVTPCLTSAETTRDPAGFTIRYVALDDLIRMRRALGRPKDHRRADELARLRT
;
A
#
# COMPACT_ATOMS: atom_id res chain seq x y z
N MET A 1 25.48 3.28 -6.12
CA MET A 1 24.71 3.35 -4.86
C MET A 1 23.37 2.70 -5.12
N SER A 2 22.96 1.73 -4.30
CA SER A 2 21.62 1.13 -4.43
C SER A 2 20.56 2.20 -4.17
N GLN A 3 19.55 2.27 -5.04
CA GLN A 3 18.44 3.21 -4.89
C GLN A 3 17.61 2.87 -3.65
N THR A 4 17.23 3.87 -2.85
CA THR A 4 16.38 3.66 -1.66
C THR A 4 14.96 3.26 -2.04
N ALA A 5 14.26 2.57 -1.13
CA ALA A 5 12.87 2.16 -1.33
C ALA A 5 11.94 3.35 -1.63
N ALA A 6 12.11 4.49 -0.94
CA ALA A 6 11.36 5.71 -1.22
C ALA A 6 11.59 6.24 -2.65
N LEU A 7 12.85 6.21 -3.14
CA LEU A 7 13.15 6.63 -4.51
C LEU A 7 12.56 5.67 -5.55
N ARG A 8 12.51 4.36 -5.27
CA ARG A 8 11.84 3.38 -6.16
C ARG A 8 10.35 3.69 -6.27
N LEU A 9 9.70 4.00 -5.15
CA LEU A 9 8.31 4.39 -5.13
C LEU A 9 8.06 5.68 -5.93
N ARG A 10 8.86 6.74 -5.74
CA ARG A 10 8.76 7.98 -6.53
C ARG A 10 8.85 7.74 -8.02
N GLN A 11 9.79 6.91 -8.46
CA GLN A 11 9.93 6.57 -9.89
C GLN A 11 8.76 5.73 -10.41
N ALA A 12 8.22 4.82 -9.60
CA ALA A 12 7.03 4.06 -9.99
C ALA A 12 5.80 4.97 -10.15
N ILE A 13 5.60 5.92 -9.23
CA ILE A 13 4.50 6.88 -9.31
C ILE A 13 4.62 7.76 -10.55
N ALA A 14 5.82 8.27 -10.87
CA ALA A 14 6.05 9.01 -12.11
C ALA A 14 5.68 8.18 -13.35
N ARG A 15 6.08 6.90 -13.39
CA ARG A 15 5.70 5.97 -14.47
C ARG A 15 4.20 5.71 -14.53
N THR A 16 3.53 5.58 -13.37
CA THR A 16 2.07 5.44 -13.31
C THR A 16 1.40 6.67 -13.91
N GLN A 17 1.76 7.86 -13.44
CA GLN A 17 1.21 9.13 -13.90
C GLN A 17 1.40 9.33 -15.41
N ASP A 18 2.60 9.05 -15.93
CA ASP A 18 2.89 9.12 -17.35
C ASP A 18 2.03 8.14 -18.16
N ALA A 19 1.92 6.89 -17.70
CA ALA A 19 1.12 5.86 -18.37
C ALA A 19 -0.40 6.06 -18.26
N THR A 20 -0.85 6.93 -17.34
CA THR A 20 -2.27 7.24 -17.13
C THR A 20 -2.67 8.63 -17.59
N ARG A 21 -1.72 9.47 -18.04
CA ARG A 21 -1.93 10.90 -18.32
C ARG A 21 -3.11 11.19 -19.26
N GLU A 22 -3.28 10.37 -20.28
CA GLU A 22 -4.32 10.53 -21.32
C GLU A 22 -5.53 9.62 -21.08
N ARG A 23 -5.56 8.86 -19.98
CA ARG A 23 -6.69 8.00 -19.66
C ARG A 23 -7.83 8.84 -19.10
N ILE A 24 -9.04 8.53 -19.55
CA ILE A 24 -10.27 9.11 -19.05
C ILE A 24 -10.84 8.15 -17.99
N PRO A 25 -11.37 8.63 -16.86
CA PRO A 25 -12.06 7.79 -15.88
C PRO A 25 -13.21 7.03 -16.54
N ILE A 26 -13.31 5.72 -16.27
CA ILE A 26 -14.35 4.85 -16.83
C ILE A 26 -15.29 4.28 -15.77
N GLY A 27 -15.17 4.75 -14.52
CA GLY A 27 -15.93 4.27 -13.37
C GLY A 27 -15.44 2.92 -12.85
N ARG A 28 -14.18 2.53 -13.14
CA ARG A 28 -13.66 1.22 -12.75
C ARG A 28 -13.02 1.27 -11.38
N GLY A 29 -13.63 0.60 -10.41
CA GLY A 29 -13.14 0.50 -9.04
C GLY A 29 -12.15 -0.65 -8.78
N PRO A 30 -11.51 -0.70 -7.59
CA PRO A 30 -10.59 -1.76 -7.20
C PRO A 30 -11.22 -3.17 -7.20
N GLU A 31 -12.52 -3.27 -6.93
CA GLU A 31 -13.30 -4.52 -7.00
C GLU A 31 -13.38 -5.11 -8.41
N GLN A 32 -13.13 -4.28 -9.44
CA GLN A 32 -13.10 -4.68 -10.85
C GLN A 32 -11.67 -4.88 -11.38
N ALA A 33 -10.66 -4.84 -10.52
CA ALA A 33 -9.26 -5.06 -10.89
C ALA A 33 -9.02 -6.48 -11.43
N ASP A 34 -8.36 -6.58 -12.58
CA ASP A 34 -8.04 -7.88 -13.17
C ASP A 34 -6.76 -8.50 -12.56
N ASP A 35 -6.55 -9.80 -12.80
CA ASP A 35 -5.41 -10.54 -12.26
C ASP A 35 -4.05 -10.20 -12.92
N ARG A 36 -4.05 -9.48 -14.04
CA ARG A 36 -2.85 -9.18 -14.82
C ARG A 36 -2.25 -7.83 -14.44
N LEU A 37 -3.06 -6.77 -14.51
CA LEU A 37 -2.67 -5.38 -14.24
C LEU A 37 -3.08 -4.94 -12.83
N GLY A 38 -4.03 -5.62 -12.17
CA GLY A 38 -4.52 -5.21 -10.87
C GLY A 38 -5.16 -3.82 -10.92
N THR A 39 -4.98 -3.05 -9.85
CA THR A 39 -5.55 -1.69 -9.72
C THR A 39 -4.90 -0.66 -10.63
N PHE A 40 -3.78 -0.98 -11.28
CA PHE A 40 -3.24 -0.14 -12.35
C PHE A 40 -4.19 0.01 -13.56
N ALA A 41 -5.09 -0.95 -13.77
CA ALA A 41 -6.12 -0.89 -14.81
C ALA A 41 -7.42 -0.21 -14.36
N THR A 42 -7.47 0.29 -13.13
CA THR A 42 -8.65 0.94 -12.52
C THR A 42 -8.46 2.46 -12.48
N ASP A 43 -9.53 3.19 -12.13
CA ASP A 43 -9.47 4.64 -12.01
C ASP A 43 -8.61 5.10 -10.82
N GLY A 44 -8.29 4.21 -9.87
CA GLY A 44 -7.35 4.50 -8.78
C GLY A 44 -5.94 4.86 -9.25
N ALA A 45 -5.54 4.41 -10.44
CA ALA A 45 -4.24 4.75 -11.01
C ALA A 45 -4.16 6.19 -11.53
N LEU A 46 -5.31 6.84 -11.79
CA LEU A 46 -5.36 8.18 -12.37
C LEU A 46 -4.92 9.21 -11.33
N GLY A 47 -3.77 9.87 -11.59
CA GLY A 47 -3.22 10.84 -10.65
C GLY A 47 -2.78 10.22 -9.32
N PHE A 48 -2.52 8.91 -9.28
CA PHE A 48 -2.07 8.22 -8.08
C PHE A 48 -0.81 8.87 -7.51
N ASP A 49 -0.91 9.37 -6.28
CA ASP A 49 0.17 9.93 -5.49
C ASP A 49 -0.09 9.67 -3.98
N PRO A 50 0.52 8.61 -3.41
CA PRO A 50 0.36 8.27 -2.00
C PRO A 50 1.22 9.11 -1.06
N PHE A 51 2.18 9.91 -1.55
CA PHE A 51 3.15 10.58 -0.66
C PHE A 51 2.52 11.57 0.34
N PRO A 52 1.52 12.39 -0.03
CA PRO A 52 0.86 13.26 0.93
C PRO A 52 0.24 12.47 2.10
N PHE A 53 -0.38 11.32 1.80
CA PHE A 53 -0.98 10.48 2.84
C PHE A 53 0.05 9.73 3.67
N LEU A 54 1.13 9.22 3.06
CA LEU A 54 2.23 8.59 3.78
C LEU A 54 2.94 9.57 4.72
N GLN A 55 3.04 10.85 4.33
CA GLN A 55 3.55 11.89 5.21
C GLN A 55 2.58 12.17 6.36
N ALA A 56 1.27 12.30 6.09
CA ALA A 56 0.27 12.51 7.13
C ALA A 56 0.23 11.38 8.16
N ILE A 57 0.41 10.12 7.73
CA ILE A 57 0.55 8.95 8.62
C ILE A 57 1.77 9.13 9.54
N HIS A 58 2.91 9.52 8.99
CA HIS A 58 4.12 9.77 9.78
C HIS A 58 3.92 10.90 10.79
N ASP A 59 3.36 12.02 10.35
CA ASP A 59 3.16 13.22 11.17
C ASP A 59 2.14 12.99 12.29
N ALA A 60 1.13 12.13 12.05
CA ALA A 60 0.18 11.66 13.06
C ALA A 60 0.77 10.64 14.05
N GLY A 61 2.01 10.18 13.83
CA GLY A 61 2.68 9.19 14.68
C GLY A 61 2.20 7.75 14.47
N SER A 62 1.43 7.48 13.42
CA SER A 62 0.94 6.15 13.10
C SER A 62 2.09 5.21 12.71
N ARG A 63 1.98 3.95 13.15
CA ARG A 63 2.93 2.88 12.88
C ARG A 63 2.48 1.95 11.75
N ALA A 64 1.39 2.31 11.06
CA ALA A 64 0.86 1.58 9.92
C ALA A 64 1.96 1.23 8.90
N VAL A 65 1.88 0.02 8.39
CA VAL A 65 2.88 -0.60 7.54
C VAL A 65 2.31 -0.72 6.14
N VAL A 66 3.00 -0.14 5.16
CA VAL A 66 2.66 -0.31 3.74
C VAL A 66 2.79 -1.78 3.36
N ILE A 67 1.74 -2.34 2.77
CA ILE A 67 1.67 -3.70 2.24
C ILE A 67 1.31 -3.65 0.73
N GLY A 68 0.80 -4.75 0.18
CA GLY A 68 0.27 -4.78 -1.18
C GLY A 68 1.34 -4.57 -2.26
N GLN A 69 0.96 -3.91 -3.36
CA GLN A 69 1.87 -3.68 -4.48
C GLN A 69 2.80 -2.48 -4.27
N VAL A 70 2.41 -1.49 -3.46
CA VAL A 70 3.31 -0.39 -3.07
C VAL A 70 4.54 -0.92 -2.34
N ALA A 71 4.37 -1.83 -1.37
CA ALA A 71 5.50 -2.50 -0.72
C ALA A 71 6.34 -3.32 -1.72
N GLY A 72 5.71 -3.97 -2.70
CA GLY A 72 6.40 -4.67 -3.78
C GLY A 72 7.32 -3.75 -4.59
N ILE A 73 6.84 -2.56 -4.96
CA ILE A 73 7.62 -1.52 -5.64
C ILE A 73 8.79 -1.05 -4.78
N MET A 74 8.56 -0.85 -3.48
CA MET A 74 9.60 -0.45 -2.53
C MET A 74 10.74 -1.49 -2.46
N HIS A 75 10.41 -2.77 -2.65
CA HIS A 75 11.37 -3.87 -2.78
C HIS A 75 11.98 -4.04 -4.19
N GLY A 76 11.50 -3.31 -5.19
CA GLY A 76 12.03 -3.31 -6.56
C GLY A 76 11.17 -4.02 -7.61
N SER A 77 9.94 -4.41 -7.30
CA SER A 77 8.98 -4.88 -8.31
C SER A 77 8.75 -3.82 -9.38
N ALA A 78 8.65 -4.27 -10.64
CA ALA A 78 8.37 -3.39 -11.78
C ALA A 78 6.86 -3.19 -12.00
N GLU A 79 6.01 -3.97 -11.32
CA GLU A 79 4.55 -3.87 -11.45
C GLU A 79 4.02 -2.59 -10.80
N LEU A 80 3.29 -1.81 -11.59
CA LEU A 80 2.61 -0.59 -11.15
C LEU A 80 1.28 -0.92 -10.45
N THR A 81 0.77 0.05 -9.70
CA THR A 81 -0.50 -0.06 -8.97
C THR A 81 -1.23 1.27 -8.94
N GLY A 82 -2.51 1.22 -8.57
CA GLY A 82 -3.37 2.40 -8.40
C GLY A 82 -3.99 2.49 -7.00
N ASP A 83 -3.46 1.74 -6.04
CA ASP A 83 -3.94 1.66 -4.67
C ASP A 83 -2.78 1.73 -3.66
N LEU A 84 -3.12 2.04 -2.43
CA LEU A 84 -2.23 1.98 -1.27
C LEU A 84 -2.91 1.15 -0.18
N ASP A 85 -2.34 -0.01 0.12
CA ASP A 85 -2.83 -0.90 1.17
C ASP A 85 -1.94 -0.79 2.41
N LEU A 86 -2.55 -0.76 3.59
CA LEU A 86 -1.88 -0.59 4.87
C LEU A 86 -2.27 -1.69 5.86
N LEU A 87 -1.30 -2.18 6.63
CA LEU A 87 -1.49 -3.07 7.78
C LEU A 87 -1.28 -2.28 9.08
N TRP A 88 -2.19 -2.39 10.04
CA TRP A 88 -2.08 -1.74 11.35
C TRP A 88 -2.54 -2.68 12.48
N ASP A 89 -2.35 -2.29 13.74
CA ASP A 89 -2.51 -3.20 14.89
C ASP A 89 -3.93 -3.30 15.45
N GLY A 90 -4.88 -2.49 14.95
CA GLY A 90 -6.26 -2.48 15.43
C GLY A 90 -6.47 -1.74 16.76
N THR A 91 -5.44 -1.10 17.32
CA THR A 91 -5.55 -0.43 18.63
C THR A 91 -6.27 0.92 18.54
N PRO A 92 -6.97 1.37 19.59
CA PRO A 92 -7.64 2.66 19.59
C PRO A 92 -6.71 3.85 19.31
N ASP A 93 -5.47 3.81 19.81
CA ASP A 93 -4.48 4.87 19.62
C ASP A 93 -4.04 4.97 18.15
N GLU A 94 -3.75 3.82 17.52
CA GLU A 94 -3.39 3.75 16.10
C GLU A 94 -4.58 4.14 15.21
N ALA A 95 -5.81 3.74 15.59
CA ALA A 95 -7.02 4.16 14.91
C ALA A 95 -7.19 5.69 14.94
N GLN A 96 -6.93 6.33 16.07
CA GLN A 96 -7.01 7.79 16.19
C GLN A 96 -5.98 8.47 15.27
N ALA A 97 -4.73 8.01 15.27
CA ALA A 97 -3.69 8.55 14.40
C ALA A 97 -4.05 8.40 12.91
N LEU A 98 -4.62 7.26 12.51
CA LEU A 98 -5.10 7.05 11.14
C LEU A 98 -6.28 7.96 10.78
N ARG A 99 -7.24 8.19 11.69
CA ARG A 99 -8.35 9.15 11.47
C ARG A 99 -7.82 10.57 11.25
N ASP A 100 -6.82 10.99 12.02
CA ASP A 100 -6.22 12.31 11.89
C ASP A 100 -5.54 12.47 10.52
N ALA A 101 -4.77 11.46 10.08
CA ALA A 101 -4.13 11.44 8.77
C ALA A 101 -5.15 11.43 7.62
N LEU A 102 -6.21 10.62 7.72
CA LEU A 102 -7.29 10.54 6.73
C LEU A 102 -8.00 11.90 6.58
N THR A 103 -8.35 12.52 7.71
CA THR A 103 -9.01 13.84 7.75
C THR A 103 -8.12 14.90 7.11
N LEU A 104 -6.84 14.93 7.48
CA LEU A 104 -5.87 15.89 6.94
C LEU A 104 -5.72 15.77 5.41
N CYS A 105 -5.81 14.56 4.86
CA CYS A 105 -5.70 14.30 3.42
C CYS A 105 -7.05 14.36 2.67
N GLY A 106 -8.10 14.89 3.30
CA GLY A 106 -9.37 15.17 2.64
C GLY A 106 -10.30 13.97 2.51
N CYS A 107 -10.18 12.96 3.39
CA CYS A 107 -11.19 11.91 3.49
C CYS A 107 -12.50 12.51 4.00
N THR A 108 -13.53 12.55 3.16
CA THR A 108 -14.83 13.15 3.49
C THR A 108 -15.75 12.22 4.27
N GLU A 109 -15.58 10.91 4.08
CA GLU A 109 -16.33 9.85 4.76
C GLU A 109 -15.32 8.96 5.49
N LEU A 110 -15.13 9.22 6.79
CA LEU A 110 -14.16 8.45 7.56
C LEU A 110 -14.61 6.98 7.64
N PRO A 111 -13.71 6.03 7.33
CA PRO A 111 -14.00 4.61 7.41
C PRO A 111 -14.24 4.17 8.85
N ASP A 112 -15.01 3.09 9.00
CA ASP A 112 -15.17 2.38 10.27
C ASP A 112 -13.91 1.57 10.59
N LEU A 113 -13.02 2.15 11.39
CA LEU A 113 -11.77 1.52 11.81
C LEU A 113 -11.94 0.42 12.87
N ASP A 114 -13.15 0.13 13.33
CA ASP A 114 -13.40 -1.04 14.19
C ASP A 114 -13.49 -2.34 13.35
N SER A 115 -13.66 -2.21 12.03
CA SER A 115 -13.65 -3.31 11.08
C SER A 115 -12.22 -3.82 10.80
N SER A 116 -12.06 -5.15 10.69
CA SER A 116 -10.75 -5.76 10.41
C SER A 116 -10.16 -5.41 9.02
N GLN A 117 -11.01 -4.97 8.10
CA GLN A 117 -10.61 -4.41 6.81
C GLN A 117 -11.64 -3.36 6.40
N VAL A 118 -11.17 -2.22 5.94
CA VAL A 118 -12.02 -1.15 5.44
C VAL A 118 -11.34 -0.37 4.32
N GLY A 119 -12.09 -0.07 3.27
CA GLY A 119 -11.63 0.75 2.17
C GLY A 119 -11.59 2.23 2.56
N TYR A 120 -10.63 2.98 2.03
CA TYR A 120 -10.53 4.42 2.25
C TYR A 120 -10.20 5.16 0.95
N ARG A 121 -10.48 6.47 0.95
CA ARG A 121 -10.10 7.38 -0.13
C ARG A 121 -9.69 8.73 0.44
N VAL A 122 -8.56 9.22 -0.05
CA VAL A 122 -8.01 10.55 0.24
C VAL A 122 -7.61 11.21 -1.08
N THR A 123 -7.16 12.46 -1.01
CA THR A 123 -6.61 13.13 -2.20
C THR A 123 -5.39 12.37 -2.70
N GLY A 124 -5.44 11.91 -3.96
CA GLY A 124 -4.32 11.25 -4.64
C GLY A 124 -4.16 9.75 -4.35
N ALA A 125 -4.86 9.17 -3.37
CA ALA A 125 -4.74 7.75 -3.05
C ALA A 125 -6.01 7.14 -2.45
N GLY A 126 -6.11 5.82 -2.54
CA GLY A 126 -7.11 5.01 -1.86
C GLY A 126 -6.65 3.55 -1.85
N GLY A 127 -7.32 2.72 -1.08
CA GLY A 127 -6.99 1.30 -0.92
C GLY A 127 -7.60 0.76 0.36
N ASP A 128 -6.98 -0.25 0.95
CA ASP A 128 -7.51 -0.91 2.15
C ASP A 128 -6.65 -0.64 3.40
N LEU A 129 -7.32 -0.38 4.52
CA LEU A 129 -6.76 -0.44 5.86
C LEU A 129 -7.11 -1.80 6.47
N CYS A 130 -6.11 -2.64 6.70
CA CYS A 130 -6.27 -3.98 7.27
C CYS A 130 -5.67 -4.05 8.67
N THR A 131 -6.39 -4.65 9.62
CA THR A 131 -5.80 -5.01 10.91
C THR A 131 -5.17 -6.40 10.84
N SER A 132 -4.37 -6.75 11.85
CA SER A 132 -3.87 -8.12 12.03
C SER A 132 -4.98 -9.14 12.33
N ALA A 133 -6.19 -8.70 12.67
CA ALA A 133 -7.35 -9.58 12.89
C ALA A 133 -8.00 -10.07 11.59
N LEU A 134 -7.71 -9.44 10.44
CA LEU A 134 -8.18 -9.92 9.14
C LEU A 134 -7.58 -11.31 8.86
N PRO A 135 -8.35 -12.31 8.38
CA PRO A 135 -7.78 -13.60 8.01
C PRO A 135 -6.88 -13.52 6.76
N TRP A 136 -5.58 -13.79 6.92
CA TRP A 136 -4.59 -13.84 5.83
C TRP A 136 -4.29 -15.28 5.40
N GLY A 137 -5.33 -16.06 5.13
CA GLY A 137 -5.22 -17.50 4.92
C GLY A 137 -4.69 -18.17 6.19
N ALA A 138 -3.61 -18.93 6.09
CA ALA A 138 -2.97 -19.61 7.22
C ALA A 138 -1.86 -18.78 7.91
N MET A 139 -1.60 -17.55 7.46
CA MET A 139 -0.52 -16.71 7.98
C MET A 139 -0.99 -15.82 9.14
N ASP A 140 -0.23 -15.83 10.24
CA ASP A 140 -0.27 -14.76 11.24
C ASP A 140 0.57 -13.57 10.75
N VAL A 141 -0.07 -12.42 10.53
CA VAL A 141 0.58 -11.19 10.07
C VAL A 141 0.96 -10.24 11.20
N THR A 142 0.60 -10.55 12.44
CA THR A 142 0.94 -9.70 13.60
C THR A 142 2.45 -9.43 13.69
N PRO A 143 3.36 -10.41 13.45
CA PRO A 143 4.80 -10.16 13.46
C PRO A 143 5.28 -9.18 12.38
N CYS A 144 4.51 -8.96 11.31
CA CYS A 144 4.88 -8.05 10.22
C CYS A 144 4.85 -6.57 10.67
N LEU A 145 4.06 -6.24 11.70
CA LEU A 145 3.99 -4.90 12.28
C LEU A 145 5.31 -4.51 12.98
N THR A 146 5.95 -5.48 13.63
CA THR A 146 7.20 -5.27 14.39
C THR A 146 8.43 -5.42 13.52
N SER A 147 8.43 -6.35 12.56
CA SER A 147 9.53 -6.61 11.63
C SER A 147 9.54 -5.72 10.38
N ALA A 148 8.57 -4.81 10.24
CA ALA A 148 8.51 -3.86 9.15
C ALA A 148 9.83 -3.11 8.94
N GLU A 149 10.22 -3.00 7.66
CA GLU A 149 11.35 -2.19 7.24
C GLU A 149 10.98 -0.71 7.24
N THR A 150 11.99 0.16 7.25
CA THR A 150 11.79 1.60 7.17
C THR A 150 12.67 2.22 6.09
N THR A 151 12.14 3.23 5.41
CA THR A 151 12.90 4.10 4.51
C THR A 151 12.60 5.54 4.84
N ARG A 152 13.60 6.40 4.70
CA ARG A 152 13.41 7.85 4.79
C ARG A 152 13.13 8.41 3.40
N ASP A 153 12.05 9.17 3.27
CA ASP A 153 11.79 9.93 2.06
C ASP A 153 12.68 11.19 2.01
N PRO A 154 13.11 11.66 0.82
CA PRO A 154 13.86 12.92 0.71
C PRO A 154 13.16 14.14 1.32
N ALA A 155 11.83 14.15 1.42
CA ALA A 155 11.05 15.20 2.09
C ALA A 155 11.12 15.14 3.63
N GLY A 156 11.75 14.11 4.21
CA GLY A 156 12.14 14.09 5.62
C GLY A 156 11.30 13.20 6.55
N PHE A 157 10.27 12.52 6.03
CA PHE A 157 9.43 11.61 6.81
C PHE A 157 9.84 10.14 6.63
N THR A 158 9.38 9.29 7.55
CA THR A 158 9.67 7.85 7.53
C THR A 158 8.46 7.07 7.00
N ILE A 159 8.71 6.15 6.08
CA ILE A 159 7.72 5.19 5.58
C ILE A 159 8.06 3.82 6.15
N ARG A 160 7.08 3.18 6.80
CA ARG A 160 7.16 1.78 7.24
C ARG A 160 6.53 0.90 6.16
N TYR A 161 7.20 -0.19 5.81
CA TYR A 161 6.68 -1.12 4.79
C TYR A 161 7.07 -2.56 5.16
N VAL A 162 6.24 -3.51 4.77
CA VAL A 162 6.43 -4.91 5.17
C VAL A 162 7.73 -5.47 4.59
N ALA A 163 8.44 -6.27 5.39
CA ALA A 163 9.67 -6.91 4.95
C ALA A 163 9.44 -7.82 3.74
N LEU A 164 10.45 -7.98 2.88
CA LEU A 164 10.31 -8.71 1.60
C LEU A 164 9.78 -10.14 1.80
N ASP A 165 10.34 -10.84 2.79
CA ASP A 165 9.98 -12.23 3.07
C ASP A 165 8.57 -12.38 3.65
N ASP A 166 8.10 -11.38 4.39
CA ASP A 166 6.73 -11.32 4.88
C ASP A 166 5.76 -11.02 3.73
N LEU A 167 6.10 -10.09 2.83
CA LEU A 167 5.28 -9.78 1.66
C LEU A 167 5.11 -11.00 0.73
N ILE A 168 6.19 -11.76 0.52
CA ILE A 168 6.14 -13.02 -0.24
C ILE A 168 5.21 -14.02 0.45
N ARG A 169 5.32 -14.19 1.77
CA ARG A 169 4.47 -15.10 2.55
C ARG A 169 3.00 -14.68 2.52
N MET A 170 2.70 -13.40 2.70
CA MET A 170 1.34 -12.84 2.62
C MET A 170 0.70 -13.18 1.27
N ARG A 171 1.41 -12.91 0.16
CA ARG A 171 0.94 -13.20 -1.20
C ARG A 171 0.68 -14.70 -1.42
N ARG A 172 1.56 -15.58 -0.91
CA ARG A 172 1.35 -17.03 -1.01
C ARG A 172 0.16 -17.50 -0.18
N ALA A 173 -0.06 -16.91 1.00
CA ALA A 173 -1.14 -17.29 1.89
C ALA A 173 -2.54 -16.89 1.35
N LEU A 174 -2.62 -15.76 0.62
CA LEU A 174 -3.86 -15.34 -0.05
C LEU A 174 -4.23 -16.22 -1.25
N GLY A 175 -3.24 -16.80 -1.93
CA GLY A 175 -3.45 -17.85 -2.93
C GLY A 175 -4.13 -17.45 -4.25
N ARG A 176 -4.41 -16.16 -4.49
CA ARG A 176 -4.98 -15.72 -5.78
C ARG A 176 -3.94 -15.88 -6.90
N PRO A 177 -4.33 -16.19 -8.15
CA PRO A 177 -3.39 -16.36 -9.25
C PRO A 177 -2.41 -15.18 -9.44
N LYS A 178 -2.92 -13.94 -9.32
CA LYS A 178 -2.10 -12.73 -9.38
C LYS A 178 -1.05 -12.66 -8.28
N ASP A 179 -1.38 -13.11 -7.06
CA ASP A 179 -0.50 -13.04 -5.89
C ASP A 179 0.67 -14.02 -6.01
N HIS A 180 0.43 -15.24 -6.54
CA HIS A 180 1.51 -16.19 -6.79
C HIS A 180 2.54 -15.66 -7.79
N ARG A 181 2.08 -15.13 -8.94
CA ARG A 181 2.94 -14.51 -9.96
C ARG A 181 3.78 -13.37 -9.38
N ARG A 182 3.13 -12.52 -8.57
CA ARG A 182 3.72 -11.40 -7.84
C ARG A 182 4.71 -11.84 -6.77
N ALA A 183 4.48 -12.97 -6.11
CA ALA A 183 5.42 -13.56 -5.16
C ALA A 183 6.63 -14.18 -5.86
N ASP A 184 6.44 -14.78 -7.04
CA ASP A 184 7.55 -15.29 -7.87
C ASP A 184 8.49 -14.17 -8.33
N GLU A 185 7.95 -13.00 -8.71
CA GLU A 185 8.76 -11.83 -9.03
C GLU A 185 9.61 -11.38 -7.85
N LEU A 186 8.99 -11.18 -6.68
CA LEU A 186 9.68 -10.74 -5.48
C LEU A 186 10.76 -11.73 -5.01
N ALA A 187 10.51 -13.03 -5.13
CA ALA A 187 11.49 -14.06 -4.76
C ALA A 187 12.77 -13.97 -5.61
N ARG A 188 12.68 -13.50 -6.87
CA ARG A 188 13.84 -13.28 -7.74
C ARG A 188 14.68 -12.07 -7.35
N LEU A 189 14.15 -11.16 -6.53
CA LEU A 189 14.85 -9.95 -6.07
C LEU A 189 15.76 -10.18 -4.86
N ARG A 190 15.72 -11.37 -4.24
CA ARG A 190 16.54 -11.76 -3.07
C ARG A 190 18.06 -11.84 -3.32
N THR A 191 18.53 -11.49 -4.50
CA THR A 191 19.94 -11.54 -4.93
C THR A 191 20.90 -10.82 -3.99
#